data_AF-L7F5C2-F1
#
_entry.id   AF-L7F5C2-F1
#
_cell.length_a   1.000
_cell.length_b   1.000
_cell.length_c   1.000
_cell.angle_alpha   90.00
_cell.angle_beta   90.00
_cell.angle_gamma   90.00
#
_symmetry.space_group_name_H-M   'P 1'
#
loop_
_entity.id
_entity.type
_entity.pdbx_description
1 polymer ?
#
loop_
_entity_poly.entity_id
_entity_poly.type
_entity_poly.pdbx_seq_one_letter_code
_entity_poly.pdbx_strand_id
1 'polypeptide(L)'
;MAEEAGTGADDACLWDERLSWAFGLIADDPAARTAALAHLAEARRQVDDARGRFNETSRLTRPLGADEQYREPAFLKARRRYQQAQRRSLPDGLWDRPASEDLATWPGLPYALLFLEWEARFPQDWTQHAKAWSTKESLIREVARARQEEAIKAMLTDLVEIVVHRAYRCKDREYVRVARAVDSADLRGRLDRAADSDSPWTRCHAGYVLWLLDRPDLPNTRHVWQTWVAGRAAALM
;
A
#
# COMPACT_ATOMS: atom_id res chain seq x y z
N MET A 1 -31.22 -19.75 6.24
CA MET A 1 -31.78 -18.82 5.23
C MET A 1 -31.67 -17.41 5.78
N ALA A 2 -30.86 -16.60 5.10
CA ALA A 2 -30.74 -15.14 5.18
C ALA A 2 -30.18 -14.50 6.47
N GLU A 3 -28.85 -14.48 6.63
CA GLU A 3 -28.15 -13.45 7.42
C GLU A 3 -26.66 -13.33 7.02
N GLU A 4 -26.35 -13.07 5.74
CA GLU A 4 -24.96 -12.81 5.30
C GLU A 4 -24.82 -11.66 4.27
N ALA A 5 -25.91 -10.97 3.90
CA ALA A 5 -25.85 -9.89 2.91
C ALA A 5 -25.65 -8.47 3.50
N GLY A 6 -25.68 -8.32 4.83
CA GLY A 6 -25.60 -7.02 5.50
C GLY A 6 -24.21 -6.58 5.95
N THR A 7 -23.29 -7.51 6.18
CA THR A 7 -21.96 -7.23 6.77
C THR A 7 -21.04 -6.47 5.82
N GLY A 8 -21.00 -6.82 4.53
CA GLY A 8 -20.08 -6.19 3.58
C GLY A 8 -20.38 -4.73 3.26
N ALA A 9 -21.66 -4.34 3.20
CA ALA A 9 -22.07 -2.96 2.95
C ALA A 9 -21.86 -2.06 4.18
N ASP A 10 -22.15 -2.60 5.38
CA ASP A 10 -21.88 -1.92 6.64
C ASP A 10 -20.37 -1.73 6.85
N ASP A 11 -19.57 -2.73 6.52
CA ASP A 11 -18.11 -2.63 6.60
C ASP A 11 -17.55 -1.59 5.61
N ALA A 12 -18.04 -1.54 4.36
CA ALA A 12 -17.65 -0.50 3.40
C ALA A 12 -17.99 0.92 3.88
N CYS A 13 -19.20 1.11 4.43
CA CYS A 13 -19.62 2.38 5.02
C CYS A 13 -18.70 2.79 6.19
N LEU A 14 -18.28 1.83 7.02
CA LEU A 14 -17.34 2.09 8.12
C LEU A 14 -15.94 2.46 7.64
N TRP A 15 -15.48 1.93 6.49
CA TRP A 15 -14.23 2.36 5.87
C TRP A 15 -14.32 3.78 5.34
N ASP A 16 -15.42 4.11 4.65
CA ASP A 16 -15.68 5.45 4.11
C ASP A 16 -15.77 6.51 5.21
N GLU A 17 -16.46 6.22 6.30
CA GLU A 17 -16.54 7.12 7.46
C GLU A 17 -15.14 7.45 8.01
N ARG A 18 -14.22 6.47 8.00
CA ARG A 18 -12.91 6.60 8.63
C ARG A 18 -11.85 7.20 7.71
N LEU A 19 -11.88 6.86 6.43
CA LEU A 19 -10.76 7.07 5.51
C LEU A 19 -11.12 7.73 4.18
N SER A 20 -12.38 8.05 3.89
CA SER A 20 -12.76 8.72 2.62
C SER A 20 -11.99 10.02 2.35
N TRP A 21 -11.59 10.75 3.39
CA TRP A 21 -10.73 11.93 3.30
C TRP A 21 -9.38 11.65 2.60
N ALA A 22 -8.90 10.40 2.64
CA ALA A 22 -7.61 10.01 2.07
C ALA A 22 -7.59 10.13 0.55
N PHE A 23 -8.73 10.07 -0.13
CA PHE A 23 -8.80 10.28 -1.60
C PHE A 23 -8.28 11.66 -2.01
N GLY A 24 -8.33 12.65 -1.11
CA GLY A 24 -7.69 13.94 -1.34
C GLY A 24 -6.16 13.86 -1.49
N LEU A 25 -5.48 12.83 -0.95
CA LEU A 25 -4.02 12.68 -1.03
C LEU A 25 -3.50 12.47 -2.46
N ILE A 26 -4.34 11.91 -3.33
CA ILE A 26 -4.04 11.68 -4.75
C ILE A 26 -4.78 12.65 -5.68
N ALA A 27 -5.54 13.60 -5.13
CA ALA A 27 -6.28 14.56 -5.92
C ALA A 27 -5.34 15.48 -6.71
N ASP A 28 -5.74 15.81 -7.94
CA ASP A 28 -5.02 16.76 -8.79
C ASP A 28 -5.06 18.17 -8.18
N ASP A 29 -6.18 18.56 -7.58
CA ASP A 29 -6.36 19.82 -6.87
C ASP A 29 -5.40 19.92 -5.66
N PRO A 30 -4.44 20.87 -5.68
CA PRO A 30 -3.53 21.09 -4.56
C PRO A 30 -4.22 21.46 -3.25
N ALA A 31 -5.40 22.12 -3.29
CA ALA A 31 -6.14 22.50 -2.09
C ALA A 31 -6.74 21.26 -1.41
N ALA A 32 -7.39 20.38 -2.17
CA ALA A 32 -7.86 19.08 -1.68
C ALA A 32 -6.72 18.24 -1.08
N ARG A 33 -5.55 18.20 -1.75
CA ARG A 33 -4.38 17.47 -1.24
C ARG A 33 -3.83 18.06 0.05
N THR A 34 -3.77 19.38 0.14
CA THR A 34 -3.34 20.08 1.37
C THR A 34 -4.29 19.78 2.54
N ALA A 35 -5.60 19.79 2.31
CA ALA A 35 -6.60 19.46 3.32
C ALA A 35 -6.47 18.00 3.79
N ALA A 36 -6.27 17.05 2.87
CA ALA A 36 -6.07 15.65 3.20
C ALA A 36 -4.76 15.41 3.99
N LEU A 37 -3.67 16.10 3.64
CA LEU A 37 -2.42 16.06 4.39
C LEU A 37 -2.56 16.62 5.80
N ALA A 38 -3.32 17.71 5.97
CA ALA A 38 -3.63 18.28 7.28
C ALA A 38 -4.44 17.29 8.14
N HIS A 39 -5.44 16.64 7.55
CA HIS A 39 -6.23 15.62 8.22
C HIS A 39 -5.38 14.39 8.61
N LEU A 40 -4.50 13.92 7.72
CA LEU A 40 -3.55 12.85 8.04
C LEU A 40 -2.64 13.24 9.21
N ALA A 41 -2.10 14.47 9.21
CA ALA A 41 -1.24 14.95 10.29
C ALA A 41 -1.97 14.95 11.64
N GLU A 42 -3.24 15.36 11.67
CA GLU A 42 -4.07 15.30 12.88
C GLU A 42 -4.37 13.86 13.30
N ALA A 43 -4.79 12.99 12.38
CA ALA A 43 -5.05 11.58 12.68
C ALA A 43 -3.81 10.89 13.25
N ARG A 44 -2.61 11.21 12.71
CA ARG A 44 -1.34 10.67 13.21
C ARG A 44 -1.01 11.18 14.62
N ARG A 45 -1.24 12.46 14.92
CA ARG A 45 -1.09 12.98 16.29
C ARG A 45 -1.99 12.22 17.27
N GLN A 46 -3.24 11.95 16.90
CA GLN A 46 -4.17 11.19 17.73
C GLN A 46 -3.71 9.75 17.95
N VAL A 47 -3.13 9.11 16.92
CA VAL A 47 -2.51 7.78 17.05
C VAL A 47 -1.33 7.82 18.01
N ASP A 48 -0.44 8.81 17.87
CA ASP A 48 0.74 8.96 18.73
C ASP A 48 0.38 9.19 20.19
N ASP A 49 -0.61 10.04 20.47
CA ASP A 49 -1.14 10.28 21.81
C ASP A 49 -1.78 9.02 22.41
N ALA A 50 -2.61 8.31 21.63
CA ALA A 50 -3.25 7.08 22.07
C ALA A 50 -2.21 5.98 22.34
N ARG A 51 -1.17 5.89 21.50
CA ARG A 51 -0.03 4.98 21.66
C ARG A 51 0.76 5.31 22.93
N GLY A 52 1.00 6.60 23.21
CA GLY A 52 1.66 7.05 24.43
C GLY A 52 0.94 6.54 25.68
N ARG A 53 -0.39 6.75 25.75
CA ARG A 53 -1.24 6.29 26.86
C ARG A 53 -1.33 4.77 26.96
N PHE A 54 -1.38 4.07 25.82
CA PHE A 54 -1.35 2.62 25.79
C PHE A 54 -0.03 2.07 26.34
N ASN A 55 1.10 2.63 25.89
CA ASN A 55 2.43 2.23 26.36
C ASN A 55 2.63 2.53 27.85
N GLU A 56 2.13 3.67 28.33
CA GLU A 56 2.17 4.01 29.75
C GLU A 56 1.39 2.99 30.59
N THR A 57 0.12 2.75 30.24
CA THR A 57 -0.70 1.76 30.93
C THR A 57 -0.07 0.37 30.88
N SER A 58 0.46 -0.03 29.71
CA SER A 58 1.17 -1.30 29.52
C SER A 58 2.37 -1.45 30.46
N ARG A 59 3.16 -0.37 30.66
CA ARG A 59 4.29 -0.38 31.61
C ARG A 59 3.81 -0.50 33.06
N LEU A 60 2.75 0.21 33.43
CA LEU A 60 2.20 0.19 34.80
C LEU A 60 1.59 -1.16 35.16
N THR A 61 0.95 -1.84 34.22
CA THR A 61 0.30 -3.14 34.45
C THR A 61 1.21 -4.34 34.16
N ARG A 62 2.41 -4.12 33.63
CA ARG A 62 3.39 -5.19 33.33
C ARG A 62 3.69 -6.13 34.52
N PRO A 63 3.81 -5.66 35.78
CA PRO A 63 4.11 -6.55 36.91
C PRO A 63 3.04 -7.60 37.23
N LEU A 64 1.81 -7.42 36.74
CA LEU A 64 0.69 -8.37 36.97
C LEU A 64 0.86 -9.69 36.20
N GLY A 65 1.77 -9.74 35.23
CA GLY A 65 1.87 -10.87 34.30
C GLY A 65 0.82 -10.79 33.19
N ALA A 66 1.02 -11.58 32.13
CA ALA A 66 0.26 -11.43 30.88
C ALA A 66 -1.25 -11.59 31.08
N ASP A 67 -1.68 -12.67 31.73
CA ASP A 67 -3.10 -13.00 31.86
C ASP A 67 -3.89 -11.98 32.70
N GLU A 68 -3.30 -11.46 33.77
CA GLU A 68 -3.93 -10.43 34.61
C GLU A 68 -3.91 -9.07 33.90
N GLN A 69 -2.80 -8.72 33.24
CA GLN A 69 -2.71 -7.51 32.43
C GLN A 69 -3.79 -7.44 31.34
N TYR A 70 -4.14 -8.56 30.70
CA TYR A 70 -5.22 -8.60 29.70
C TYR A 70 -6.63 -8.56 30.30
N ARG A 71 -6.79 -8.64 31.62
CA ARG A 71 -8.06 -8.42 32.33
C ARG A 71 -8.17 -7.00 32.89
N GLU A 72 -7.05 -6.28 33.02
CA GLU A 72 -7.02 -4.92 33.56
C GLU A 72 -7.88 -3.94 32.74
N PRO A 73 -8.93 -3.33 33.32
CA PRO A 73 -9.84 -2.44 32.60
C PRO A 73 -9.14 -1.24 31.97
N ALA A 74 -8.15 -0.66 32.66
CA ALA A 74 -7.38 0.47 32.16
C ALA A 74 -6.56 0.08 30.91
N PHE A 75 -5.92 -1.09 30.94
CA PHE A 75 -5.13 -1.61 29.82
C PHE A 75 -6.03 -1.88 28.60
N LEU A 76 -7.17 -2.56 28.80
CA LEU A 76 -8.14 -2.82 27.75
C LEU A 76 -8.71 -1.53 27.14
N LYS A 77 -9.03 -0.53 27.98
CA LYS A 77 -9.52 0.78 27.51
C LYS A 77 -8.46 1.51 26.69
N ALA A 78 -7.20 1.52 27.15
CA ALA A 78 -6.11 2.15 26.42
C ALA A 78 -5.83 1.44 25.08
N ARG A 79 -5.85 0.10 25.08
CA ARG A 79 -5.71 -0.72 23.85
C ARG A 79 -6.81 -0.41 22.84
N ARG A 80 -8.09 -0.39 23.27
CA ARG A 80 -9.21 -0.06 22.39
C ARG A 80 -9.09 1.34 21.79
N ARG A 81 -8.72 2.34 22.58
CA ARG A 81 -8.51 3.71 22.10
C ARG A 81 -7.39 3.78 21.06
N TYR A 82 -6.28 3.09 21.31
CA TYR A 82 -5.18 3.03 20.35
C TYR A 82 -5.62 2.37 19.03
N GLN A 83 -6.29 1.23 19.09
CA GLN A 83 -6.84 0.55 17.90
C GLN A 83 -7.83 1.43 17.13
N GLN A 84 -8.72 2.15 17.82
CA GLN A 84 -9.67 3.08 17.20
C GLN A 84 -8.98 4.26 16.50
N ALA A 85 -7.93 4.81 17.10
CA ALA A 85 -7.13 5.86 16.47
C ALA A 85 -6.42 5.34 15.21
N GLN A 86 -5.81 4.14 15.29
CA GLN A 86 -5.12 3.53 14.15
C GLN A 86 -6.04 3.34 12.95
N ARG A 87 -7.27 2.87 13.16
CA ARG A 87 -8.29 2.67 12.12
C ARG A 87 -8.65 3.93 11.32
N ARG A 88 -8.30 5.12 11.80
CA ARG A 88 -8.60 6.42 11.16
C ARG A 88 -7.38 7.10 10.54
N SER A 89 -6.22 6.44 10.54
CA SER A 89 -4.97 7.02 10.04
C SER A 89 -4.29 6.08 9.03
N LEU A 90 -3.64 6.65 8.02
CA LEU A 90 -2.78 5.87 7.12
C LEU A 90 -1.32 5.91 7.61
N PRO A 91 -0.56 4.81 7.46
CA PRO A 91 -0.97 3.51 6.92
C PRO A 91 -1.64 2.57 7.95
N ASP A 92 -1.68 2.94 9.23
CA ASP A 92 -2.06 2.04 10.33
C ASP A 92 -3.44 1.40 10.16
N GLY A 93 -4.40 2.14 9.62
CA GLY A 93 -5.77 1.70 9.39
C GLY A 93 -5.90 0.60 8.34
N LEU A 94 -4.90 0.42 7.46
CA LEU A 94 -4.91 -0.61 6.42
C LEU A 94 -4.76 -2.03 6.97
N TRP A 95 -4.40 -2.17 8.26
CA TRP A 95 -4.13 -3.46 8.90
C TRP A 95 -5.30 -4.01 9.70
N ASP A 96 -6.47 -3.38 9.67
CA ASP A 96 -7.69 -3.85 10.34
C ASP A 96 -8.38 -5.02 9.61
N ARG A 97 -7.63 -5.79 8.81
CA ARG A 97 -8.14 -6.87 7.96
C ARG A 97 -8.31 -8.17 8.76
N PRO A 98 -9.49 -8.84 8.70
CA PRO A 98 -9.64 -10.21 9.16
C PRO A 98 -8.83 -11.19 8.30
N ALA A 99 -8.14 -12.15 8.94
CA ALA A 99 -7.16 -13.03 8.29
C ALA A 99 -7.72 -13.95 7.18
N SER A 100 -9.05 -14.10 7.08
CA SER A 100 -9.74 -15.04 6.19
C SER A 100 -10.46 -14.40 5.00
N GLU A 101 -10.48 -13.08 4.87
CA GLU A 101 -11.21 -12.42 3.78
C GLU A 101 -10.45 -12.51 2.45
N ASP A 102 -11.15 -12.70 1.33
CA ASP A 102 -10.56 -12.47 0.01
C ASP A 102 -10.26 -10.98 -0.15
N LEU A 103 -9.07 -10.65 -0.67
CA LEU A 103 -8.69 -9.26 -0.88
C LEU A 103 -9.63 -8.59 -1.91
N ALA A 104 -10.15 -9.35 -2.88
CA ALA A 104 -11.08 -8.83 -3.89
C ALA A 104 -12.39 -8.31 -3.27
N THR A 105 -12.83 -8.92 -2.17
CA THR A 105 -14.07 -8.55 -1.46
C THR A 105 -13.81 -7.68 -0.24
N TRP A 106 -12.54 -7.38 0.07
CA TRP A 106 -12.17 -6.61 1.25
C TRP A 106 -12.51 -5.12 1.03
N PRO A 107 -13.37 -4.52 1.87
CA PRO A 107 -13.78 -3.13 1.69
C PRO A 107 -12.64 -2.11 1.84
N GLY A 108 -11.52 -2.50 2.45
CA GLY A 108 -10.32 -1.66 2.55
C GLY A 108 -9.46 -1.60 1.29
N LEU A 109 -9.74 -2.41 0.26
CA LEU A 109 -8.93 -2.48 -0.97
C LEU A 109 -8.76 -1.13 -1.68
N PRO A 110 -9.80 -0.28 -1.86
CA PRO A 110 -9.63 1.03 -2.46
C PRO A 110 -8.61 1.91 -1.72
N TYR A 111 -8.59 1.84 -0.39
CA TYR A 111 -7.67 2.59 0.46
C TYR A 111 -6.23 2.05 0.39
N ALA A 112 -6.07 0.74 0.23
CA ALA A 112 -4.77 0.13 -0.01
C ALA A 112 -4.19 0.52 -1.38
N LEU A 113 -5.01 0.51 -2.44
CA LEU A 113 -4.61 0.95 -3.78
C LEU A 113 -4.25 2.44 -3.78
N LEU A 114 -5.08 3.27 -3.14
CA LEU A 114 -4.81 4.70 -2.94
C LEU A 114 -3.49 4.95 -2.22
N PHE A 115 -3.17 4.18 -1.18
CA PHE A 115 -1.92 4.33 -0.46
C PHE A 115 -0.70 4.04 -1.35
N LEU A 116 -0.80 3.04 -2.23
CA LEU A 116 0.24 2.72 -3.21
C LEU A 116 0.32 3.78 -4.33
N GLU A 117 -0.81 4.27 -4.81
CA GLU A 117 -0.86 5.35 -5.81
C GLU A 117 -0.30 6.65 -5.24
N TRP A 118 -0.64 7.00 -4.00
CA TRP A 118 -0.09 8.19 -3.33
C TRP A 118 1.43 8.11 -3.21
N GLU A 119 1.99 6.95 -2.86
CA GLU A 119 3.45 6.75 -2.87
C GLU A 119 4.04 6.93 -4.26
N ALA A 120 3.32 6.52 -5.31
CA ALA A 120 3.79 6.61 -6.67
C ALA A 120 3.71 8.04 -7.24
N ARG A 121 2.60 8.75 -7.03
CA ARG A 121 2.35 10.10 -7.59
C ARG A 121 3.02 11.20 -6.79
N PHE A 122 3.04 11.10 -5.46
CA PHE A 122 3.54 12.14 -4.56
C PHE A 122 4.56 11.57 -3.55
N PRO A 123 5.70 11.04 -4.03
CA PRO A 123 6.64 10.29 -3.19
C PRO A 123 7.26 11.12 -2.06
N GLN A 124 7.41 12.43 -2.21
CA GLN A 124 7.93 13.33 -1.17
C GLN A 124 6.93 13.45 -0.02
N ASP A 125 5.68 13.79 -0.34
CA ASP A 125 4.59 13.91 0.64
C ASP A 125 4.41 12.58 1.39
N TRP A 126 4.38 11.47 0.66
CA TRP A 126 4.30 10.14 1.27
C TRP A 126 5.49 9.87 2.21
N THR A 127 6.72 10.24 1.81
CA THR A 127 7.92 10.04 2.64
C THR A 127 7.86 10.84 3.93
N GLN A 128 7.38 12.08 3.85
CA GLN A 128 7.26 12.96 5.01
C GLN A 128 6.14 12.51 5.95
N HIS A 129 4.99 12.09 5.38
CA HIS A 129 3.75 11.95 6.14
C HIS A 129 3.29 10.52 6.39
N ALA A 130 3.80 9.49 5.72
CA ALA A 130 3.30 8.13 5.89
C ALA A 130 4.30 7.02 5.54
N LYS A 131 5.60 7.32 5.53
CA LYS A 131 6.65 6.37 5.14
C LYS A 131 6.54 5.05 5.90
N ALA A 132 6.16 4.00 5.18
CA ALA A 132 6.08 2.63 5.69
C ALA A 132 6.44 1.61 4.60
N TRP A 133 7.74 1.38 4.41
CA TRP A 133 8.24 0.47 3.36
C TRP A 133 7.74 -0.96 3.50
N SER A 134 7.64 -1.46 4.73
CA SER A 134 7.11 -2.81 4.99
C SER A 134 5.64 -2.91 4.61
N THR A 135 4.84 -1.87 4.89
CA THR A 135 3.43 -1.82 4.47
C THR A 135 3.32 -1.81 2.95
N LYS A 136 4.07 -0.95 2.28
CA LYS A 136 4.13 -0.93 0.81
C LYS A 136 4.44 -2.32 0.24
N GLU A 137 5.50 -2.97 0.74
CA GLU A 137 5.91 -4.30 0.26
C GLU A 137 4.83 -5.37 0.48
N SER A 138 4.21 -5.41 1.66
CA SER A 138 3.13 -6.35 1.95
C SER A 138 1.91 -6.12 1.08
N LEU A 139 1.46 -4.87 0.93
CA LEU A 139 0.31 -4.53 0.10
C LEU A 139 0.54 -4.92 -1.36
N ILE A 140 1.72 -4.61 -1.93
CA ILE A 140 2.09 -5.03 -3.30
C ILE A 140 2.00 -6.55 -3.45
N ARG A 141 2.45 -7.31 -2.46
CA ARG A 141 2.39 -8.78 -2.49
C ARG A 141 0.98 -9.32 -2.37
N GLU A 142 0.13 -8.67 -1.58
CA GLU A 142 -1.27 -9.07 -1.40
C GLU A 142 -2.08 -8.78 -2.68
N VAL A 143 -2.00 -7.58 -3.24
CA VAL A 143 -2.75 -7.23 -4.47
C VAL A 143 -2.32 -8.07 -5.68
N ALA A 144 -1.04 -8.45 -5.73
CA ALA A 144 -0.54 -9.35 -6.78
C ALA A 144 -1.04 -10.80 -6.65
N ARG A 145 -1.51 -11.23 -5.47
CA ARG A 145 -2.03 -12.59 -5.23
C ARG A 145 -3.54 -12.68 -5.34
N ALA A 146 -4.24 -11.56 -5.17
CA ALA A 146 -5.68 -11.52 -5.17
C ALA A 146 -6.27 -11.90 -6.53
N ARG A 147 -7.47 -12.48 -6.54
CA ARG A 147 -8.25 -12.60 -7.76
C ARG A 147 -8.63 -11.18 -8.21
N GLN A 148 -8.32 -10.84 -9.46
CA GLN A 148 -8.54 -9.49 -9.96
C GLN A 148 -9.74 -9.46 -10.88
N GLU A 149 -10.74 -8.66 -10.51
CA GLU A 149 -11.77 -8.21 -11.43
C GLU A 149 -11.19 -7.18 -12.40
N GLU A 150 -11.80 -7.03 -13.58
CA GLU A 150 -11.26 -6.18 -14.65
C GLU A 150 -11.04 -4.72 -14.22
N ALA A 151 -11.92 -4.18 -13.35
CA ALA A 151 -11.73 -2.84 -12.79
C ALA A 151 -10.45 -2.72 -11.95
N ILE A 152 -10.16 -3.72 -11.12
CA ILE A 152 -8.94 -3.75 -10.29
C ILE A 152 -7.71 -3.95 -11.19
N LYS A 153 -7.80 -4.77 -12.24
CA LYS A 153 -6.70 -4.93 -13.21
C LYS A 153 -6.32 -3.62 -13.88
N ALA A 154 -7.32 -2.82 -14.28
CA ALA A 154 -7.08 -1.51 -14.87
C ALA A 154 -6.33 -0.59 -13.90
N MET A 155 -6.80 -0.47 -12.64
CA MET A 155 -6.12 0.34 -11.63
C MET A 155 -4.68 -0.13 -11.33
N LEU A 156 -4.46 -1.44 -11.27
CA LEU A 156 -3.13 -2.01 -11.07
C LEU A 156 -2.22 -1.79 -12.28
N THR A 157 -2.77 -1.78 -13.50
CA THR A 157 -2.06 -1.45 -14.73
C THR A 157 -1.61 0.00 -14.71
N ASP A 158 -2.52 0.93 -14.38
CA ASP A 158 -2.21 2.35 -14.22
C ASP A 158 -1.13 2.57 -13.14
N LEU A 159 -1.23 1.85 -12.01
CA LEU A 159 -0.25 1.93 -10.94
C LEU A 159 1.15 1.47 -11.37
N VAL A 160 1.25 0.37 -12.13
CA VAL A 160 2.53 -0.09 -12.70
C VAL A 160 3.09 0.96 -13.65
N GLU A 161 2.25 1.55 -14.51
CA GLU A 161 2.67 2.63 -15.42
C GLU A 161 3.23 3.83 -14.67
N ILE A 162 2.55 4.33 -13.63
CA ILE A 162 3.03 5.45 -12.81
C ILE A 162 4.39 5.11 -12.18
N VAL A 163 4.52 3.90 -11.62
CA VAL A 163 5.74 3.45 -10.93
C VAL A 163 6.95 3.34 -11.86
N VAL A 164 6.76 2.90 -13.11
CA VAL A 164 7.88 2.84 -14.07
C VAL A 164 8.28 4.22 -14.58
N HIS A 165 7.35 5.19 -14.65
CA HIS A 165 7.65 6.53 -15.14
C HIS A 165 8.40 7.41 -14.14
N ARG A 166 8.37 7.08 -12.85
CA ARG A 166 9.10 7.83 -11.82
C ARG A 166 10.50 7.27 -11.54
N ALA A 167 11.32 8.05 -10.86
CA ALA A 167 12.60 7.58 -10.33
C ALA A 167 12.40 6.34 -9.43
N TYR A 168 13.29 5.37 -9.55
CA TYR A 168 13.23 4.11 -8.80
C TYR A 168 13.35 4.34 -7.29
N ARG A 169 12.50 3.68 -6.50
CA ARG A 169 12.40 3.79 -5.05
C ARG A 169 12.46 2.43 -4.36
N CYS A 170 12.58 2.48 -3.03
CA CYS A 170 12.63 1.28 -2.21
C CYS A 170 11.39 0.39 -2.45
N LYS A 171 11.64 -0.91 -2.61
CA LYS A 171 10.65 -1.97 -2.89
C LYS A 171 9.97 -1.92 -4.25
N ASP A 172 10.38 -1.02 -5.16
CA ASP A 172 9.74 -0.90 -6.48
C ASP A 172 9.84 -2.17 -7.33
N ARG A 173 10.92 -2.96 -7.16
CA ARG A 173 11.00 -4.27 -7.83
C ARG A 173 9.76 -5.14 -7.56
N GLU A 174 9.12 -5.02 -6.40
CA GLU A 174 8.00 -5.90 -6.07
C GLU A 174 6.79 -5.67 -7.00
N TYR A 175 6.70 -4.52 -7.69
CA TYR A 175 5.67 -4.24 -8.70
C TYR A 175 5.75 -5.16 -9.92
N VAL A 176 6.87 -5.86 -10.16
CA VAL A 176 6.91 -6.95 -11.15
C VAL A 176 5.87 -8.03 -10.82
N ARG A 177 5.60 -8.30 -9.54
CA ARG A 177 4.56 -9.26 -9.15
C ARG A 177 3.18 -8.80 -9.60
N VAL A 178 2.91 -7.51 -9.46
CA VAL A 178 1.67 -6.89 -9.93
C VAL A 178 1.60 -6.96 -11.44
N ALA A 179 2.67 -6.55 -12.13
CA ALA A 179 2.76 -6.62 -13.59
C ALA A 179 2.49 -8.03 -14.14
N ARG A 180 3.02 -9.08 -13.48
CA ARG A 180 2.73 -10.47 -13.86
C ARG A 180 1.27 -10.85 -13.65
N ALA A 181 0.65 -10.34 -12.60
CA ALA A 181 -0.74 -10.66 -12.29
C ALA A 181 -1.73 -9.99 -13.26
N VAL A 182 -1.37 -8.81 -13.77
CA VAL A 182 -2.16 -8.02 -14.75
C VAL A 182 -1.56 -8.03 -16.17
N ASP A 183 -0.73 -9.02 -16.50
CA ASP A 183 -0.08 -9.10 -17.81
C ASP A 183 -1.11 -9.13 -18.93
N SER A 184 -1.02 -8.15 -19.82
CA SER A 184 -1.98 -7.90 -20.89
C SER A 184 -1.30 -7.15 -22.03
N ALA A 185 -1.92 -7.17 -23.22
CA ALA A 185 -1.41 -6.40 -24.35
C ALA A 185 -1.36 -4.89 -24.07
N ASP A 186 -2.32 -4.36 -23.29
CA ASP A 186 -2.34 -2.96 -22.88
C ASP A 186 -1.15 -2.63 -21.96
N LEU A 187 -0.93 -3.41 -20.90
CA LEU A 187 0.22 -3.22 -20.01
C LEU A 187 1.54 -3.31 -20.78
N ARG A 188 1.69 -4.31 -21.66
CA ARG A 188 2.91 -4.47 -22.47
C ARG A 188 3.14 -3.26 -23.37
N GLY A 189 2.12 -2.77 -24.07
CA GLY A 189 2.24 -1.57 -24.90
C GLY A 189 2.58 -0.29 -24.13
N ARG A 190 2.11 -0.15 -22.88
CA ARG A 190 2.51 0.96 -21.98
C ARG A 190 3.97 0.83 -21.56
N LEU A 191 4.41 -0.38 -21.20
CA LEU A 191 5.78 -0.65 -20.81
C LEU A 191 6.77 -0.50 -21.98
N ASP A 192 6.39 -0.87 -23.20
CA ASP A 192 7.22 -0.68 -24.40
C ASP A 192 7.46 0.82 -24.65
N ARG A 193 6.39 1.63 -24.62
CA ARG A 193 6.52 3.10 -24.71
C ARG A 193 7.41 3.69 -23.61
N ALA A 194 7.30 3.18 -22.39
CA ALA A 194 8.16 3.58 -21.28
C ALA A 194 9.61 3.13 -21.47
N ALA A 195 9.84 1.95 -22.06
CA ALA A 195 11.18 1.45 -22.39
C ALA A 195 11.89 2.31 -23.45
N ASP A 196 11.12 2.97 -24.32
CA ASP A 196 11.63 3.91 -25.33
C ASP A 196 11.78 5.36 -24.82
N SER A 197 11.48 5.62 -23.55
CA SER A 197 11.60 6.95 -22.96
C SER A 197 13.05 7.46 -22.93
N ASP A 198 13.21 8.78 -23.06
CA ASP A 198 14.48 9.48 -22.85
C ASP A 198 14.96 9.41 -21.40
N SER A 199 14.04 9.22 -20.44
CA SER A 199 14.35 9.06 -19.03
C SER A 199 15.11 7.75 -18.79
N PRO A 200 16.38 7.79 -18.35
CA PRO A 200 17.16 6.57 -18.13
C PRO A 200 16.53 5.65 -17.08
N TRP A 201 15.88 6.24 -16.07
CA TRP A 201 15.18 5.50 -15.01
C TRP A 201 13.95 4.77 -15.56
N THR A 202 13.15 5.47 -16.35
CA THR A 202 11.92 4.92 -16.94
C THR A 202 12.24 3.78 -17.89
N ARG A 203 13.19 4.01 -18.81
CA ARG A 203 13.69 3.00 -19.73
C ARG A 203 14.22 1.76 -19.02
N CYS A 204 15.04 1.96 -17.98
CA CYS A 204 15.61 0.87 -17.20
C CYS A 204 14.54 0.08 -16.44
N HIS A 205 13.61 0.75 -15.77
CA HIS A 205 12.59 0.08 -14.99
C HIS A 205 11.60 -0.68 -15.88
N ALA A 206 11.04 -0.02 -16.89
CA ALA A 206 10.09 -0.64 -17.81
C ALA A 206 10.69 -1.81 -18.59
N GLY A 207 11.93 -1.65 -19.09
CA GLY A 207 12.65 -2.72 -19.76
C GLY A 207 12.89 -3.95 -18.89
N TYR A 208 13.14 -3.77 -17.59
CA TYR A 208 13.29 -4.90 -16.68
C TYR A 208 11.97 -5.62 -16.44
N VAL A 209 10.88 -4.86 -16.27
CA VAL A 209 9.54 -5.43 -16.09
C VAL A 209 9.17 -6.28 -17.32
N LEU A 210 9.30 -5.73 -18.53
CA LEU A 210 9.08 -6.47 -19.79
C LEU A 210 9.93 -7.74 -19.87
N TRP A 211 11.23 -7.62 -19.60
CA TRP A 211 12.14 -8.76 -19.64
C TRP A 211 11.74 -9.91 -18.70
N LEU A 212 11.15 -9.58 -17.54
CA LEU A 212 10.59 -10.55 -16.58
C LEU A 212 9.17 -11.04 -16.91
N LEU A 213 8.38 -10.29 -17.68
CA LEU A 213 7.10 -10.75 -18.22
C LEU A 213 7.32 -11.79 -19.32
N ASP A 214 8.38 -11.66 -20.12
CA ASP A 214 8.77 -12.68 -21.12
C ASP A 214 9.37 -13.94 -20.49
N ARG A 215 9.70 -13.90 -19.19
CA ARG A 215 10.38 -14.98 -18.45
C ARG A 215 9.67 -15.23 -17.12
N PRO A 216 8.44 -15.78 -17.15
CA PRO A 216 7.62 -15.95 -15.95
C PRO A 216 8.31 -16.82 -14.88
N ASP A 217 9.10 -17.80 -15.31
CA ASP A 217 9.82 -18.74 -14.43
C ASP A 217 11.00 -18.10 -13.68
N LEU A 218 11.52 -16.97 -14.17
CA LEU A 218 12.62 -16.30 -13.49
C LEU A 218 12.13 -15.63 -12.20
N PRO A 219 12.83 -15.85 -11.06
CA PRO A 219 12.45 -15.20 -9.82
C PRO A 219 12.87 -13.73 -9.84
N ASN A 220 11.97 -12.85 -9.41
CA ASN A 220 12.29 -11.44 -9.21
C ASN A 220 13.09 -11.24 -7.91
N THR A 221 14.40 -11.44 -7.98
CA THR A 221 15.33 -11.26 -6.85
C THR A 221 16.21 -10.03 -7.05
N ARG A 222 16.83 -9.54 -5.96
CA ARG A 222 17.84 -8.48 -6.03
C ARG A 222 18.98 -8.84 -6.98
N HIS A 223 19.42 -10.10 -6.93
CA HIS A 223 20.53 -10.59 -7.73
C HIS A 223 20.19 -10.55 -9.22
N VAL A 224 19.00 -11.05 -9.60
CA VAL A 224 18.51 -11.01 -10.98
C VAL A 224 18.43 -9.58 -11.51
N TRP A 225 17.91 -8.64 -10.72
CA TRP A 225 17.93 -7.21 -11.07
C TRP A 225 19.34 -6.68 -11.33
N GLN A 226 20.28 -6.94 -10.42
CA GLN A 226 21.65 -6.44 -10.53
C GLN A 226 22.36 -7.00 -11.76
N THR A 227 22.21 -8.29 -12.02
CA THR A 227 22.78 -8.95 -13.21
C THR A 227 22.21 -8.36 -14.50
N TRP A 228 20.90 -8.10 -14.54
CA TRP A 228 20.25 -7.49 -15.71
C TRP A 228 20.74 -6.06 -15.95
N VAL A 229 20.83 -5.23 -14.91
CA VAL A 229 21.35 -3.85 -15.02
C VAL A 229 22.80 -3.85 -15.49
N ALA A 230 23.64 -4.74 -14.95
CA ALA A 230 25.05 -4.87 -15.36
C ALA A 230 25.19 -5.31 -16.83
N GLY A 231 24.38 -6.28 -17.27
CA GLY A 231 24.36 -6.73 -18.66
C GLY A 231 23.94 -5.63 -19.64
N ARG A 232 22.99 -4.77 -19.27
CA ARG A 232 22.60 -3.59 -20.07
C ARG A 232 23.68 -2.53 -20.14
N ALA A 233 24.36 -2.26 -19.02
CA ALA A 233 25.47 -1.32 -19.00
C ALA A 233 26.60 -1.79 -19.94
N ALA A 234 26.89 -3.10 -19.95
CA ALA A 234 27.87 -3.69 -20.86
C ALA A 234 27.46 -3.65 -22.34
N ALA A 235 26.15 -3.72 -22.64
CA ALA A 235 25.63 -3.65 -24.02
C ALA A 235 25.53 -2.23 -24.59
N LEU A 236 25.70 -1.20 -23.75
CA LEU A 236 25.67 0.22 -24.14
C LEU A 236 27.07 0.86 -24.22
N MET A 237 28.13 0.09 -23.92
CA MET A 237 29.54 0.46 -24.09
C MET A 237 30.10 -0.20 -25.34
#